data_AF-L7WEK5-F1
#
_entry.id   AF-L7WEK5-F1
#
_cell.length_a   1.000
_cell.length_b   1.000
_cell.length_c   1.000
_cell.angle_alpha   90.00
_cell.angle_beta   90.00
_cell.angle_gamma   90.00
#
_symmetry.space_group_name_H-M   'P 1'
#
loop_
_entity.id
_entity.type
_entity.pdbx_description
1 polymer ?
#
loop_
_entity_poly.entity_id
_entity_poly.type
_entity_poly.pdbx_seq_one_letter_code
_entity_poly.pdbx_strand_id
1 'polypeptide(L)'
;MIKFLRKYRLKTLLENKLGRYVFYAIGEIILVVIGILIALHINNLNENKKSDNQLSNIYNEVRLNLKSDLADIDEIIIEYQELQNRLEKMVTVEYSNILLDSITADNYLDCIPCQGDINSYIPFEIKDKGFELLKTFNDFNAKNNKELTNEILEFYTIKESANIVLDKLKEESFNNIKFFEEFPWYNDFMNGTYNPEAINFFAKNQRFKNKVITYKLIAIKNYLPLLKQYKVDATVLLNKLEKA
;
A
#
# COMPACT_ATOMS: atom_id res chain seq x y z
N MET A 1 15.77 -4.24 79.62
CA MET A 1 15.23 -5.02 78.48
C MET A 1 16.28 -5.62 77.53
N ILE A 2 17.50 -5.08 77.41
CA ILE A 2 18.54 -5.63 76.49
C ILE A 2 19.23 -6.93 77.00
N LYS A 3 19.21 -7.21 78.31
CA LYS A 3 19.88 -8.40 78.88
C LYS A 3 19.14 -9.73 78.63
N PHE A 4 17.82 -9.69 78.45
CA PHE A 4 17.00 -10.90 78.21
C PHE A 4 17.18 -11.42 76.77
N LEU A 5 17.12 -10.54 75.78
CA LEU A 5 17.37 -10.87 74.36
C LEU A 5 18.79 -11.38 74.11
N ARG A 6 19.77 -10.87 74.86
CA ARG A 6 21.16 -11.35 74.80
C ARG A 6 21.30 -12.80 75.28
N LYS A 7 20.52 -13.21 76.29
CA LYS A 7 20.58 -14.57 76.85
C LYS A 7 19.94 -15.60 75.91
N TYR A 8 18.85 -15.24 75.23
CA TYR A 8 18.24 -16.10 74.21
C TYR A 8 19.13 -16.23 72.97
N ARG A 9 19.71 -15.13 72.47
CA ARG A 9 20.67 -15.18 71.35
C ARG A 9 21.89 -16.05 71.66
N LEU A 10 22.45 -15.96 72.87
CA LEU A 10 23.61 -16.77 73.28
C LEU A 10 23.24 -18.25 73.40
N LYS A 11 22.05 -18.57 73.92
CA LYS A 11 21.60 -19.96 74.13
C LYS A 11 21.18 -20.63 72.80
N THR A 12 20.64 -19.89 71.84
CA THR A 12 20.34 -20.37 70.48
C THR A 12 21.57 -20.48 69.58
N LEU A 13 22.64 -19.73 69.87
CA LEU A 13 23.96 -19.92 69.23
C LEU A 13 24.71 -21.14 69.79
N LEU A 14 24.43 -21.53 71.05
CA LEU A 14 25.03 -22.69 71.73
C LEU A 14 24.30 -24.01 71.45
N GLU A 15 23.03 -23.97 71.06
CA GLU A 15 22.34 -25.14 70.52
C GLU A 15 22.61 -25.20 69.01
N ASN A 16 23.18 -26.31 68.52
CA ASN A 16 23.48 -26.63 67.10
C ASN A 16 22.23 -26.67 66.17
N LYS A 17 21.27 -25.76 66.35
CA LYS A 17 20.02 -25.62 65.59
C LYS A 17 20.10 -24.59 64.47
N LEU A 18 21.24 -23.93 64.27
CA LEU A 18 21.49 -23.03 63.13
C LEU A 18 21.14 -23.70 61.79
N GLY A 19 21.46 -25.00 61.63
CA GLY A 19 21.09 -25.76 60.44
C GLY A 19 19.59 -25.74 60.17
N ARG A 20 18.73 -25.96 61.18
CA ARG A 20 17.27 -25.94 61.01
C ARG A 20 16.74 -24.58 60.56
N TYR A 21 17.28 -23.48 61.08
CA TYR A 21 16.89 -22.13 60.67
C TYR A 21 17.38 -21.79 59.26
N VAL A 22 18.58 -22.24 58.87
CA VAL A 22 19.10 -22.07 57.51
C VAL A 22 18.27 -22.85 56.49
N PHE A 23 17.91 -24.11 56.77
CA PHE A 23 17.03 -24.88 55.89
C PHE A 23 15.64 -24.26 55.75
N TYR A 24 15.08 -23.70 56.84
CA TYR A 24 13.80 -23.02 56.80
C TYR A 24 13.85 -21.72 55.97
N ALA A 25 14.90 -20.90 56.15
CA ALA A 25 15.09 -19.67 55.38
C ALA A 25 15.35 -19.94 53.88
N ILE A 26 16.08 -21.01 53.54
CA ILE A 26 16.26 -21.43 52.14
C ILE A 26 14.92 -21.87 51.54
N GLY A 27 14.12 -22.63 52.28
CA GLY A 27 12.78 -23.04 51.85
C GLY A 27 11.87 -21.84 51.57
N GLU A 28 11.90 -20.83 52.45
CA GLU A 28 11.13 -19.59 52.28
C GLU A 28 11.59 -18.80 51.05
N ILE A 29 12.91 -18.65 50.82
CA ILE A 29 13.46 -18.01 49.63
C ILE A 29 13.03 -18.74 48.35
N ILE A 30 13.12 -20.07 48.31
CA ILE A 30 12.70 -20.87 47.15
C ILE A 30 11.21 -20.65 46.86
N LEU A 31 10.38 -20.63 47.91
CA LEU A 31 8.93 -20.42 47.77
C LEU A 31 8.59 -19.01 47.27
N VAL A 32 9.30 -17.98 47.76
CA VAL A 32 9.20 -16.61 47.22
C VAL A 32 9.64 -16.55 45.76
N VAL A 33 10.76 -17.17 45.40
CA VAL A 33 11.26 -17.20 44.02
C VAL A 33 10.27 -17.88 43.08
N ILE A 34 9.68 -19.02 43.47
CA ILE A 34 8.63 -19.69 42.71
C ILE A 34 7.42 -18.76 42.54
N GLY A 35 7.00 -18.05 43.60
CA GLY A 35 5.93 -17.07 43.53
C GLY A 35 6.19 -15.95 42.51
N ILE A 36 7.41 -15.39 42.51
CA ILE A 36 7.83 -14.35 41.56
C ILE A 36 7.85 -14.91 40.12
N LEU A 37 8.38 -16.11 39.92
CA LEU A 37 8.43 -16.74 38.59
C LEU A 37 7.03 -17.02 38.02
N ILE A 38 6.10 -17.48 38.86
CA ILE A 38 4.69 -17.68 38.44
C ILE A 38 4.06 -16.34 38.10
N ALA A 39 4.24 -15.30 38.93
CA ALA A 39 3.72 -13.96 38.66
C ALA A 39 4.26 -13.39 37.35
N LEU A 40 5.56 -13.53 37.10
CA LEU A 40 6.21 -13.12 35.85
C LEU A 40 5.66 -13.91 34.65
N HIS A 41 5.46 -15.23 34.81
CA HIS A 41 4.92 -16.07 33.74
C HIS A 41 3.48 -15.66 33.36
N ILE A 42 2.62 -15.42 34.34
CA ILE A 42 1.25 -14.95 34.11
C ILE A 42 1.26 -13.57 33.42
N ASN A 43 2.13 -12.66 33.86
CA ASN A 43 2.26 -11.35 33.22
C ASN A 43 2.68 -11.49 31.74
N ASN A 44 3.69 -12.30 31.45
CA ASN A 44 4.17 -12.53 30.09
C ASN A 44 3.08 -13.16 29.20
N LEU A 45 2.26 -14.07 29.72
CA LEU A 45 1.13 -14.64 28.96
C LEU A 45 0.06 -13.59 28.63
N ASN A 46 -0.23 -12.68 29.56
CA ASN A 46 -1.19 -11.60 29.32
C ASN A 46 -0.65 -10.58 28.31
N GLU A 47 0.63 -10.24 28.40
CA GLU A 47 1.32 -9.38 27.42
C GLU A 47 1.32 -10.01 26.02
N ASN A 48 1.66 -11.30 25.89
CA ASN A 48 1.60 -12.02 24.62
C ASN A 48 0.19 -12.03 24.04
N LYS A 49 -0.85 -12.32 24.86
CA LYS A 49 -2.25 -12.29 24.39
C LYS A 49 -2.67 -10.91 23.90
N LYS A 50 -2.21 -9.84 24.57
CA LYS A 50 -2.48 -8.47 24.14
C LYS A 50 -1.79 -8.16 22.81
N SER A 51 -0.56 -8.61 22.64
CA SER A 51 0.23 -8.48 21.42
C SER A 51 -0.43 -9.23 20.24
N ASP A 52 -0.86 -10.47 20.46
CA ASP A 52 -1.56 -11.29 19.45
C ASP A 52 -2.88 -10.64 19.01
N ASN A 53 -3.66 -10.10 19.94
CA ASN A 53 -4.89 -9.38 19.62
C ASN A 53 -4.61 -8.10 18.81
N GLN A 54 -3.53 -7.37 19.11
CA GLN A 54 -3.14 -6.21 18.33
C GLN A 54 -2.74 -6.60 16.90
N LEU A 55 -1.94 -7.65 16.74
CA LEU A 55 -1.54 -8.16 15.42
C LEU A 55 -2.75 -8.64 14.61
N SER A 56 -3.71 -9.34 15.24
CA SER A 56 -4.95 -9.77 14.61
C SER A 56 -5.78 -8.58 14.09
N ASN A 57 -5.86 -7.49 14.88
CA ASN A 57 -6.52 -6.27 14.44
C ASN A 57 -5.79 -5.63 13.25
N ILE A 58 -4.46 -5.61 13.25
CA ILE A 58 -3.65 -5.10 12.15
C ILE A 58 -3.90 -5.91 10.87
N TYR A 59 -3.91 -7.25 10.95
CA TYR A 59 -4.24 -8.12 9.83
C TYR A 59 -5.66 -7.92 9.32
N ASN A 60 -6.62 -7.65 10.21
CA ASN A 60 -7.96 -7.28 9.80
C ASN A 60 -7.99 -5.95 9.04
N GLU A 61 -7.22 -4.94 9.46
CA GLU A 61 -7.08 -3.68 8.71
C GLU A 61 -6.46 -3.93 7.33
N VAL A 62 -5.39 -4.74 7.23
CA VAL A 62 -4.81 -5.12 5.93
C VAL A 62 -5.85 -5.82 5.05
N ARG A 63 -6.65 -6.72 5.60
CA ARG A 63 -7.74 -7.39 4.88
C ARG A 63 -8.78 -6.40 4.34
N LEU A 64 -9.18 -5.42 5.14
CA LEU A 64 -10.14 -4.39 4.71
C LEU A 64 -9.55 -3.52 3.59
N ASN A 65 -8.28 -3.15 3.69
CA ASN A 65 -7.56 -2.43 2.64
C ASN A 65 -7.58 -3.20 1.31
N LEU A 66 -7.16 -4.48 1.32
CA LEU A 66 -7.13 -5.31 0.13
C LEU A 66 -8.51 -5.50 -0.49
N LYS A 67 -9.56 -5.65 0.32
CA LYS A 67 -10.95 -5.74 -0.16
C LYS A 67 -11.41 -4.47 -0.85
N SER A 68 -11.07 -3.30 -0.29
CA SER A 68 -11.37 -2.01 -0.92
C SER A 68 -10.62 -1.88 -2.24
N ASP A 69 -9.30 -2.13 -2.24
CA ASP A 69 -8.48 -2.02 -3.43
C ASP A 69 -8.96 -2.94 -4.56
N LEU A 70 -9.34 -4.18 -4.24
CA LEU A 70 -9.85 -5.15 -5.22
C LEU A 70 -11.24 -4.78 -5.76
N ALA A 71 -12.05 -4.04 -4.99
CA ALA A 71 -13.33 -3.54 -5.48
C ALA A 71 -13.15 -2.42 -6.50
N ASP A 72 -12.12 -1.58 -6.32
CA ASP A 72 -11.88 -0.41 -7.17
C ASP A 72 -11.02 -0.73 -8.41
N ILE A 73 -10.03 -1.62 -8.27
CA ILE A 73 -9.00 -1.82 -9.31
C ILE A 73 -9.54 -2.38 -10.63
N ASP A 74 -10.67 -3.07 -10.61
CA ASP A 74 -11.26 -3.66 -11.82
C ASP A 74 -11.76 -2.60 -12.79
N GLU A 75 -12.41 -1.56 -12.28
CA GLU A 75 -12.83 -0.41 -13.07
C GLU A 75 -11.61 0.31 -13.65
N ILE A 76 -10.59 0.55 -12.84
CA ILE A 76 -9.35 1.21 -13.28
C ILE A 76 -8.65 0.41 -14.39
N ILE A 77 -8.54 -0.92 -14.25
CA ILE A 77 -7.93 -1.78 -15.29
C ILE A 77 -8.73 -1.71 -16.59
N ILE A 78 -10.06 -1.66 -16.53
CA ILE A 78 -10.93 -1.53 -17.70
C ILE A 78 -10.70 -0.17 -18.37
N GLU A 79 -10.67 0.92 -17.60
CA GLU A 79 -10.41 2.26 -18.15
C GLU A 79 -9.07 2.34 -18.89
N TYR A 80 -8.01 1.74 -18.32
CA TYR A 80 -6.71 1.68 -19.00
C TYR A 80 -6.71 0.82 -20.27
N GLN A 81 -7.53 -0.24 -20.33
CA GLN A 81 -7.69 -1.05 -21.54
C GLN A 81 -8.44 -0.28 -22.64
N GLU A 82 -9.48 0.46 -22.27
CA GLU A 82 -10.18 1.34 -23.21
C GLU A 82 -9.26 2.47 -23.71
N LEU A 83 -8.49 3.08 -22.80
CA LEU A 83 -7.47 4.06 -23.13
C LEU A 83 -6.43 3.48 -24.10
N GLN A 84 -5.96 2.26 -23.88
CA GLN A 84 -5.06 1.58 -24.82
C GLN A 84 -5.67 1.53 -26.23
N ASN A 85 -6.94 1.15 -26.36
CA ASN A 85 -7.63 1.07 -27.65
C ASN A 85 -7.73 2.45 -28.33
N ARG A 86 -8.00 3.51 -27.55
CA ARG A 86 -8.05 4.89 -28.07
C ARG A 86 -6.68 5.38 -28.53
N LEU A 87 -5.64 5.22 -27.70
CA LEU A 87 -4.26 5.60 -28.03
C LEU A 87 -3.72 4.85 -29.25
N GLU A 88 -4.11 3.57 -29.43
CA GLU A 88 -3.74 2.79 -30.60
C GLU A 88 -4.32 3.37 -31.88
N LYS A 89 -5.59 3.78 -31.85
CA LYS A 89 -6.23 4.44 -33.00
C LYS A 89 -5.53 5.76 -33.34
N MET A 90 -5.21 6.60 -32.35
CA MET A 90 -4.62 7.93 -32.55
C MET A 90 -3.33 7.96 -33.38
N VAL A 91 -2.56 6.86 -33.37
CA VAL A 91 -1.29 6.77 -34.10
C VAL A 91 -1.42 6.09 -35.47
N THR A 92 -2.60 5.57 -35.82
CA THR A 92 -2.85 4.94 -37.12
C THR A 92 -3.12 5.96 -38.23
N VAL A 93 -2.90 5.54 -39.48
CA VAL A 93 -3.27 6.32 -40.67
C VAL A 93 -4.79 6.40 -40.83
N GLU A 94 -5.52 5.37 -40.38
CA GLU A 94 -6.99 5.28 -40.46
C GLU A 94 -7.68 6.38 -39.65
N TYR A 95 -7.13 6.70 -38.47
CA TYR A 95 -7.61 7.80 -37.62
C TYR A 95 -7.52 9.17 -38.30
N SER A 96 -6.49 9.39 -39.12
CA SER A 96 -6.28 10.65 -39.84
C SER A 96 -7.24 10.86 -41.01
N ASN A 97 -7.76 9.79 -41.64
CA ASN A 97 -8.46 9.89 -42.93
C ASN A 97 -9.97 9.63 -42.85
N ILE A 98 -10.44 8.97 -41.80
CA ILE A 98 -11.85 8.56 -41.68
C ILE A 98 -12.53 9.25 -40.50
N LEU A 99 -11.83 9.33 -39.36
CA LEU A 99 -12.41 9.78 -38.11
C LEU A 99 -12.35 11.30 -38.00
N LEU A 100 -11.15 11.89 -38.16
CA LEU A 100 -10.98 13.34 -38.03
C LEU A 100 -11.45 14.14 -39.25
N ASP A 101 -11.41 13.56 -40.45
CA ASP A 101 -11.94 14.20 -41.68
C ASP A 101 -13.47 14.32 -41.68
N SER A 102 -14.16 13.53 -40.84
CA SER A 102 -15.61 13.61 -40.64
C SER A 102 -16.05 14.63 -39.57
N ILE A 103 -15.09 15.29 -38.90
CA ILE A 103 -15.37 16.23 -37.83
C ILE A 103 -15.68 17.63 -38.38
N THR A 104 -16.81 18.14 -37.94
CA THR A 104 -17.39 19.45 -38.24
C THR A 104 -17.69 20.17 -36.93
N ALA A 105 -18.16 21.41 -37.00
CA ALA A 105 -18.61 22.13 -35.82
C ALA A 105 -19.77 21.41 -35.09
N ASP A 106 -20.62 20.69 -35.83
CA ASP A 106 -21.84 20.07 -35.30
C ASP A 106 -21.57 18.77 -34.50
N ASN A 107 -20.47 18.07 -34.76
CA ASN A 107 -20.09 16.81 -34.09
C ASN A 107 -18.74 16.89 -33.36
N TYR A 108 -18.19 18.11 -33.17
CA TYR A 108 -16.90 18.32 -32.50
C TYR A 108 -16.88 17.76 -31.07
N LEU A 109 -18.02 17.84 -30.37
CA LEU A 109 -18.17 17.34 -29.00
C LEU A 109 -18.04 15.81 -28.90
N ASP A 110 -18.33 15.08 -29.97
CA ASP A 110 -18.26 13.62 -30.02
C ASP A 110 -16.81 13.09 -29.98
N CYS A 111 -15.82 13.98 -30.21
CA CYS A 111 -14.39 13.65 -30.25
C CYS A 111 -13.58 14.30 -29.10
N ILE A 112 -14.23 15.02 -28.17
CA ILE A 112 -13.58 15.60 -26.98
C ILE A 112 -12.71 14.58 -26.21
N PRO A 113 -13.12 13.30 -26.03
CA PRO A 113 -12.29 12.31 -25.36
C PRO A 113 -10.99 11.95 -26.11
N CYS A 114 -10.93 12.14 -27.43
CA CYS A 114 -9.85 11.61 -28.25
C CYS A 114 -8.59 12.50 -28.32
N GLN A 115 -8.63 13.71 -27.75
CA GLN A 115 -7.52 14.68 -27.82
C GLN A 115 -6.93 15.00 -26.44
N GLY A 116 -7.69 14.73 -25.37
CA GLY A 116 -7.28 14.94 -23.97
C GLY A 116 -6.75 13.69 -23.25
N ASP A 117 -6.83 12.51 -23.87
CA ASP A 117 -6.40 11.24 -23.26
C ASP A 117 -4.96 11.29 -22.72
N ILE A 118 -4.04 11.98 -23.44
CA ILE A 118 -2.63 12.10 -23.02
C ILE A 118 -2.36 13.27 -22.08
N ASN A 119 -3.38 14.07 -21.75
CA ASN A 119 -3.29 15.24 -20.86
C ASN A 119 -3.83 14.94 -19.45
N SER A 120 -4.30 13.72 -19.23
CA SER A 120 -4.83 13.26 -17.94
C SER A 120 -4.19 11.93 -17.55
N TYR A 121 -4.44 11.50 -16.32
CA TYR A 121 -4.03 10.19 -15.84
C TYR A 121 -5.12 9.66 -14.91
N ILE A 122 -5.22 8.33 -14.84
CA ILE A 122 -6.21 7.62 -14.03
C ILE A 122 -5.49 7.13 -12.76
N PRO A 123 -5.67 7.80 -11.61
CA PRO A 123 -5.00 7.40 -10.38
C PRO A 123 -5.59 6.11 -9.80
N PHE A 124 -4.73 5.30 -9.17
CA PHE A 124 -5.15 4.21 -8.29
C PHE A 124 -4.41 4.35 -6.97
N GLU A 125 -5.15 4.52 -5.88
CA GLU A 125 -4.57 4.73 -4.55
C GLU A 125 -4.62 3.44 -3.74
N ILE A 126 -3.47 2.77 -3.63
CA ILE A 126 -3.30 1.58 -2.78
C ILE A 126 -3.50 1.96 -1.31
N LYS A 127 -4.56 1.42 -0.68
CA LYS A 127 -4.82 1.61 0.75
C LYS A 127 -3.78 0.87 1.58
N ASP A 128 -3.08 1.57 2.48
CA ASP A 128 -1.94 1.01 3.22
C ASP A 128 -2.00 1.20 4.75
N LYS A 129 -3.09 1.73 5.30
CA LYS A 129 -3.28 1.88 6.77
C LYS A 129 -2.84 0.64 7.58
N GLY A 130 -3.27 -0.56 7.18
CA GLY A 130 -2.87 -1.80 7.86
C GLY A 130 -1.36 -2.08 7.77
N PHE A 131 -0.75 -1.78 6.63
CA PHE A 131 0.70 -1.89 6.44
C PHE A 131 1.48 -0.87 7.29
N GLU A 132 1.02 0.38 7.37
CA GLU A 132 1.62 1.39 8.23
C GLU A 132 1.58 0.97 9.71
N LEU A 133 0.43 0.45 10.16
CA LEU A 133 0.30 -0.10 11.52
C LEU A 133 1.25 -1.28 11.72
N LEU A 134 1.38 -2.18 10.74
CA LEU A 134 2.27 -3.33 10.81
C LEU A 134 3.75 -2.94 10.91
N LYS A 135 4.18 -1.89 10.19
CA LYS A 135 5.57 -1.38 10.28
C LYS A 135 5.92 -0.82 11.66
N THR A 136 4.95 -0.26 12.37
CA THR A 136 5.13 0.29 13.72
C THR A 136 5.00 -0.76 14.83
N PHE A 137 4.58 -1.98 14.48
CA PHE A 137 4.42 -3.09 15.42
C PHE A 137 5.79 -3.69 15.78
N ASN A 138 6.31 -3.33 16.95
CA ASN A 138 7.66 -3.69 17.40
C ASN A 138 7.81 -5.10 18.01
N ASP A 139 6.76 -5.93 18.01
CA ASP A 139 6.75 -7.22 18.71
C ASP A 139 6.84 -8.43 17.76
N PHE A 140 7.94 -8.49 17.00
CA PHE A 140 8.25 -9.60 16.09
C PHE A 140 8.60 -10.93 16.80
N ASN A 141 8.53 -10.98 18.13
CA ASN A 141 8.83 -12.17 18.93
C ASN A 141 7.66 -13.17 19.02
N ALA A 142 6.48 -12.80 18.52
CA ALA A 142 5.37 -13.73 18.33
C ALA A 142 5.72 -14.75 17.24
N LYS A 143 6.36 -15.85 17.64
CA LYS A 143 6.94 -16.92 16.80
C LYS A 143 6.03 -17.51 15.72
N ASN A 144 4.71 -17.33 15.80
CA ASN A 144 3.76 -18.05 14.96
C ASN A 144 3.33 -17.31 13.69
N ASN A 145 3.53 -15.98 13.59
CA ASN A 145 2.98 -15.18 12.47
C ASN A 145 4.03 -14.45 11.61
N LYS A 146 5.31 -14.80 11.78
CA LYS A 146 6.42 -14.09 11.11
C LYS A 146 6.37 -14.24 9.58
N GLU A 147 5.92 -15.38 9.08
CA GLU A 147 5.80 -15.64 7.64
C GLU A 147 4.78 -14.71 6.99
N LEU A 148 3.52 -14.71 7.47
CA LEU A 148 2.47 -13.84 6.93
C LEU A 148 2.81 -12.36 7.06
N THR A 149 3.41 -11.94 8.19
CA THR A 149 3.91 -10.55 8.34
C THR A 149 4.93 -10.21 7.25
N ASN A 150 5.90 -11.07 6.99
CA ASN A 150 6.91 -10.81 5.97
C ASN A 150 6.30 -10.75 4.57
N GLU A 151 5.34 -11.64 4.26
CA GLU A 151 4.62 -11.62 2.99
C GLU A 151 3.84 -10.30 2.80
N ILE A 152 3.19 -9.79 3.85
CA ILE A 152 2.51 -8.49 3.79
C ILE A 152 3.54 -7.38 3.52
N LEU A 153 4.65 -7.37 4.25
CA LEU A 153 5.70 -6.36 4.07
C LEU A 153 6.29 -6.37 2.66
N GLU A 154 6.52 -7.55 2.09
CA GLU A 154 7.01 -7.72 0.73
C GLU A 154 5.98 -7.29 -0.31
N PHE A 155 4.70 -7.68 -0.14
CA PHE A 155 3.61 -7.30 -1.04
C PHE A 155 3.52 -5.77 -1.21
N TYR A 156 3.56 -5.01 -0.12
CA TYR A 156 3.41 -3.54 -0.18
C TYR A 156 4.59 -2.80 -0.81
N THR A 157 5.71 -3.47 -1.14
CA THR A 157 6.81 -2.86 -1.91
C THR A 157 6.37 -2.42 -3.31
N ILE A 158 5.33 -3.06 -3.87
CA ILE A 158 4.76 -2.68 -5.17
C ILE A 158 4.18 -1.27 -5.17
N LYS A 159 3.76 -0.75 -4.00
CA LYS A 159 3.18 0.59 -3.87
C LYS A 159 4.14 1.69 -4.31
N GLU A 160 5.40 1.59 -3.90
CA GLU A 160 6.42 2.57 -4.30
C GLU A 160 6.65 2.54 -5.81
N SER A 161 6.72 1.34 -6.39
CA SER A 161 6.87 1.16 -7.85
C SER A 161 5.67 1.75 -8.61
N ALA A 162 4.45 1.51 -8.14
CA ALA A 162 3.23 2.06 -8.73
C ALA A 162 3.21 3.60 -8.66
N ASN A 163 3.56 4.17 -7.51
CA ASN A 163 3.62 5.62 -7.31
C ASN A 163 4.65 6.29 -8.23
N ILE A 164 5.84 5.70 -8.39
CA ILE A 164 6.87 6.23 -9.30
C ILE A 164 6.36 6.31 -10.74
N VAL A 165 5.64 5.29 -11.20
CA VAL A 165 5.08 5.30 -12.57
C VAL A 165 3.92 6.30 -12.67
N LEU A 166 3.08 6.39 -11.64
CA LEU A 166 1.98 7.35 -11.58
C LEU A 166 2.46 8.81 -11.59
N ASP A 167 3.54 9.12 -10.86
CA ASP A 167 4.15 10.45 -10.86
C ASP A 167 4.68 10.82 -12.25
N LYS A 168 5.30 9.86 -12.96
CA LYS A 168 5.72 10.06 -14.36
C LYS A 168 4.54 10.28 -15.29
N LEU A 169 3.41 9.60 -15.07
CA LEU A 169 2.18 9.85 -15.83
C LEU A 169 1.65 11.25 -15.63
N LYS A 170 1.59 11.69 -14.37
CA LYS A 170 1.18 13.04 -14.01
C LYS A 170 2.09 14.09 -14.65
N GLU A 171 3.40 13.89 -14.59
CA GLU A 171 4.39 14.78 -15.20
C GLU A 171 4.21 14.84 -16.73
N GLU A 172 4.16 13.69 -17.41
CA GLU A 172 4.00 13.65 -18.87
C GLU A 172 2.66 14.26 -19.32
N SER A 173 1.59 14.03 -18.56
CA SER A 173 0.27 14.65 -18.78
C SER A 173 0.36 16.17 -18.75
N PHE A 174 1.02 16.71 -17.72
CA PHE A 174 1.22 18.15 -17.60
C PHE A 174 2.11 18.71 -18.71
N ASN A 175 3.18 18.00 -19.06
CA ASN A 175 4.07 18.38 -20.17
C ASN A 175 3.34 18.37 -21.52
N ASN A 176 2.36 17.50 -21.73
CA ASN A 176 1.52 17.49 -22.93
C ASN A 176 0.61 18.72 -22.99
N ILE A 177 0.01 19.12 -21.87
CA ILE A 177 -0.76 20.37 -21.78
C ILE A 177 0.14 21.56 -22.13
N LYS A 178 1.35 21.64 -21.55
CA LYS A 178 2.32 22.71 -21.86
C LYS A 178 2.74 22.74 -23.31
N PHE A 179 2.88 21.58 -23.94
CA PHE A 179 3.13 21.51 -25.37
C PHE A 179 1.95 22.03 -26.21
N PHE A 180 0.71 21.75 -25.81
CA PHE A 180 -0.47 22.24 -26.52
C PHE A 180 -0.65 23.75 -26.37
N GLU A 181 -0.26 24.32 -25.21
CA GLU A 181 -0.26 25.77 -24.94
C GLU A 181 0.56 26.58 -25.96
N GLU A 182 1.51 25.96 -26.66
CA GLU A 182 2.32 26.59 -27.70
C GLU A 182 1.54 26.90 -29.00
N PHE A 183 0.32 26.38 -29.18
CA PHE A 183 -0.44 26.48 -30.42
C PHE A 183 -1.60 27.50 -30.38
N PRO A 184 -1.86 28.26 -31.47
CA PRO A 184 -2.91 29.29 -31.50
C PRO A 184 -4.32 28.77 -31.20
N TRP A 185 -4.62 27.52 -31.57
CA TRP A 185 -5.91 26.88 -31.36
C TRP A 185 -6.14 26.39 -29.92
N TYR A 186 -5.17 26.51 -29.02
CA TYR A 186 -5.24 25.95 -27.66
C TYR A 186 -6.44 26.47 -26.86
N ASN A 187 -6.72 27.78 -26.91
CA ASN A 187 -7.86 28.35 -26.19
C ASN A 187 -9.19 27.77 -26.69
N ASP A 188 -9.34 27.57 -27.99
CA ASP A 188 -10.56 27.00 -28.56
C ASP A 188 -10.70 25.53 -28.12
N PHE A 189 -9.61 24.77 -28.22
CA PHE A 189 -9.56 23.37 -27.77
C PHE A 189 -9.93 23.21 -26.30
N MET A 190 -9.34 24.01 -25.40
CA MET A 190 -9.61 23.92 -23.96
C MET A 190 -11.03 24.36 -23.57
N ASN A 191 -11.69 25.17 -24.42
CA ASN A 191 -13.08 25.58 -24.21
C ASN A 191 -14.10 24.71 -24.98
N GLY A 192 -13.65 23.66 -25.68
CA GLY A 192 -14.53 22.81 -26.48
C GLY A 192 -15.09 23.51 -27.73
N THR A 193 -14.43 24.56 -28.20
CA THR A 193 -14.78 25.28 -29.42
C THR A 193 -14.12 24.63 -30.63
N TYR A 194 -14.90 24.37 -31.69
CA TYR A 194 -14.36 23.80 -32.93
C TYR A 194 -13.29 24.72 -33.54
N ASN A 195 -12.12 24.15 -33.81
CA ASN A 195 -11.05 24.81 -34.53
C ASN A 195 -10.45 23.85 -35.58
N PRO A 196 -10.49 24.17 -36.89
CA PRO A 196 -10.02 23.27 -37.94
C PRO A 196 -8.49 23.05 -37.90
N GLU A 197 -7.72 24.02 -37.39
CA GLU A 197 -6.27 23.87 -37.22
C GLU A 197 -5.95 22.83 -36.13
N ALA A 198 -6.74 22.82 -35.04
CA ALA A 198 -6.63 21.79 -34.00
C ALA A 198 -6.91 20.40 -34.57
N ILE A 199 -7.98 20.23 -35.35
CA ILE A 199 -8.31 18.95 -35.99
C ILE A 199 -7.17 18.47 -36.89
N ASN A 200 -6.66 19.34 -37.76
CA ASN A 200 -5.55 19.00 -38.64
C ASN A 200 -4.25 18.70 -37.86
N PHE A 201 -4.02 19.39 -36.74
CA PHE A 201 -2.91 19.11 -35.84
C PHE A 201 -3.00 17.69 -35.28
N PHE A 202 -4.11 17.31 -34.65
CA PHE A 202 -4.24 15.97 -34.05
C PHE A 202 -4.22 14.84 -35.10
N ALA A 203 -4.65 15.11 -36.34
CA ALA A 203 -4.60 14.14 -37.44
C ALA A 203 -3.18 13.88 -37.95
N LYS A 204 -2.41 14.95 -38.17
CA LYS A 204 -1.19 14.89 -39.01
C LYS A 204 0.09 15.23 -38.27
N ASN A 205 0.03 15.87 -37.11
CA ASN A 205 1.23 16.33 -36.42
C ASN A 205 2.06 15.15 -35.88
N GLN A 206 3.27 14.98 -36.41
CA GLN A 206 4.15 13.88 -36.01
C GLN A 206 4.62 14.00 -34.54
N ARG A 207 4.81 15.21 -34.03
CA ARG A 207 5.24 15.44 -32.64
C ARG A 207 4.13 15.04 -31.66
N PHE A 208 2.87 15.31 -31.98
CA PHE A 208 1.72 14.79 -31.23
C PHE A 208 1.71 13.25 -31.24
N LYS A 209 1.83 12.60 -32.40
CA LYS A 209 1.89 11.13 -32.48
C LYS A 209 3.02 10.54 -31.65
N ASN A 210 4.20 11.16 -31.65
CA ASN A 210 5.31 10.73 -30.79
C ASN A 210 4.97 10.86 -29.30
N LYS A 211 4.28 11.93 -28.88
CA LYS A 211 3.82 12.10 -27.50
C LYS A 211 2.78 11.05 -27.09
N VAL A 212 1.86 10.70 -28.00
CA VAL A 212 0.91 9.59 -27.78
C VAL A 212 1.66 8.27 -27.54
N ILE A 213 2.71 7.98 -28.30
CA ILE A 213 3.54 6.78 -28.09
C ILE A 213 4.27 6.82 -26.75
N THR A 214 4.85 7.96 -26.36
CA THR A 214 5.51 8.12 -25.05
C THR A 214 4.51 7.91 -23.91
N TYR A 215 3.35 8.57 -23.97
CA TYR A 215 2.31 8.40 -22.97
C TYR A 215 1.84 6.93 -22.90
N LYS A 216 1.61 6.27 -24.05
CA LYS A 216 1.26 4.85 -24.12
C LYS A 216 2.31 3.95 -23.46
N LEU A 217 3.61 4.24 -23.62
CA LEU A 217 4.67 3.49 -22.95
C LEU A 217 4.52 3.55 -21.43
N ILE A 218 4.30 4.74 -20.88
CA ILE A 218 4.18 4.92 -19.43
C ILE A 218 2.86 4.31 -18.92
N ALA A 219 1.73 4.65 -19.54
CA ALA A 219 0.39 4.26 -19.08
C ALA A 219 0.12 2.77 -19.29
N ILE A 220 0.36 2.29 -20.51
CA ILE A 220 -0.12 0.98 -20.95
C ILE A 220 0.96 -0.08 -20.82
N LYS A 221 2.23 0.26 -21.09
CA LYS A 221 3.32 -0.73 -21.04
C LYS A 221 3.98 -0.83 -19.66
N ASN A 222 3.89 0.21 -18.83
CA ASN A 222 4.45 0.18 -17.47
C ASN A 222 3.36 0.09 -16.39
N TYR A 223 2.39 1.01 -16.37
CA TYR A 223 1.43 1.09 -15.26
C TYR A 223 0.35 0.00 -15.28
N LEU A 224 -0.30 -0.23 -16.42
CA LEU A 224 -1.35 -1.26 -16.53
C LEU A 224 -0.88 -2.67 -16.12
N PRO A 225 0.32 -3.16 -16.52
CA PRO A 225 0.84 -4.43 -16.01
C PRO A 225 1.06 -4.44 -14.50
N LEU A 226 1.51 -3.34 -13.90
CA LEU A 226 1.66 -3.22 -12.44
C LEU A 226 0.31 -3.34 -11.73
N LEU A 227 -0.75 -2.70 -12.25
CA LEU A 227 -2.09 -2.82 -11.70
C LEU A 227 -2.62 -4.27 -11.80
N LYS A 228 -2.40 -4.93 -12.93
CA LYS A 228 -2.78 -6.34 -13.12
C LYS A 228 -2.03 -7.26 -12.15
N GLN A 229 -0.74 -7.02 -11.95
CA GLN A 229 0.07 -7.78 -11.00
C GLN A 229 -0.41 -7.54 -9.56
N TYR A 230 -0.64 -6.27 -9.19
CA TYR A 230 -1.21 -5.90 -7.89
C TYR A 230 -2.50 -6.66 -7.61
N LYS A 231 -3.44 -6.69 -8.57
CA LYS A 231 -4.71 -7.42 -8.42
C LYS A 231 -4.48 -8.91 -8.11
N VAL A 232 -3.58 -9.56 -8.84
CA VAL A 232 -3.27 -10.98 -8.64
C VAL A 232 -2.69 -11.21 -7.24
N ASP A 233 -1.67 -10.44 -6.87
CA ASP A 233 -0.98 -10.61 -5.60
C ASP A 233 -1.87 -10.25 -4.41
N ALA A 234 -2.67 -9.19 -4.52
CA ALA A 234 -3.65 -8.78 -3.52
C ALA A 234 -4.69 -9.88 -3.29
N THR A 235 -5.16 -10.53 -4.36
CA THR A 235 -6.10 -11.66 -4.27
C THR A 235 -5.46 -12.85 -3.55
N VAL A 236 -4.20 -13.17 -3.85
CA VAL A 236 -3.48 -14.26 -3.19
C VAL A 236 -3.28 -13.97 -1.70
N LEU A 237 -2.82 -12.76 -1.37
CA LEU A 237 -2.58 -12.35 0.02
C LEU A 237 -3.88 -12.30 0.82
N LEU A 238 -4.96 -11.78 0.24
CA LEU A 238 -6.29 -11.75 0.87
C LEU A 238 -6.76 -13.17 1.23
N ASN A 239 -6.62 -14.13 0.31
CA ASN A 239 -7.00 -15.52 0.56
C ASN A 239 -6.17 -16.17 1.69
N LYS A 240 -4.91 -15.77 1.87
CA LYS A 240 -4.08 -16.23 3.01
C LYS A 240 -4.56 -15.61 4.32
N LEU A 241 -4.83 -14.31 4.32
CA LEU A 241 -5.37 -13.56 5.48
C LEU A 241 -6.75 -14.05 5.94
N GLU A 242 -7.56 -14.62 5.05
CA GLU A 242 -8.86 -15.20 5.42
C GLU A 242 -8.77 -16.62 6.00
N LYS A 243 -7.62 -17.29 5.84
CA LYS A 243 -7.37 -18.64 6.37
C LYS A 243 -6.54 -18.65 7.66
N ALA A 244 -5.86 -17.54 7.96
CA ALA A 244 -5.10 -17.32 9.19
C ALA A 244 -6.01 -16.94 10.36
#